data_AF-A0A6L6ACB6-F1
#
_entry.id   AF-A0A6L6ACB6-F1
#
_cell.length_a   1.000
_cell.length_b   1.000
_cell.length_c   1.000
_cell.angle_alpha   90.00
_cell.angle_beta   90.00
_cell.angle_gamma   90.00
#
_symmetry.space_group_name_H-M   'P 1'
#
loop_
_entity.id
_entity.type
_entity.pdbx_description
1 polymer ?
#
loop_
_entity_poly.entity_id
_entity_poly.type
_entity_poly.pdbx_seq_one_letter_code
_entity_poly.pdbx_strand_id
1 'polypeptide(L)'
;MPSLFAGLHLEGTVDSIGVGSSPVGRELLFLIDGFGADVLAKYAHDAPTLASLVQPRIIRTSFPSTTSTSLATLTTGVMPGTHGMLGYTVRVPRSSGRVLNSLKWDERVDPQIWQPVPTLFERGTAAGITVTHIAAKRYEGTGFTRAVFRGAQYRGANVTTDLIAETKAALKKSPSFVYLYVNDLDSAGHSDGVGSDKWLAALKSID
;
A
#
# COMPACT_ATOMS: atom_id res chain seq x y z
N MET A 1 -1.90 -7.09 5.22
CA MET A 1 -2.53 -7.64 4.00
C MET A 1 -2.76 -9.15 4.07
N PRO A 2 -1.82 -10.00 4.51
CA PRO A 2 -2.07 -11.44 4.64
C PRO A 2 -3.36 -11.78 5.40
N SER A 3 -3.62 -11.09 6.52
CA SER A 3 -4.89 -11.21 7.27
C SER A 3 -6.15 -10.85 6.47
N LEU A 4 -6.11 -9.80 5.65
CA LEU A 4 -7.27 -9.40 4.82
C LEU A 4 -7.57 -10.46 3.76
N PHE A 5 -6.52 -11.02 3.15
CA PHE A 5 -6.68 -12.12 2.18
C PHE A 5 -7.09 -13.44 2.85
N ALA A 6 -6.69 -13.69 4.11
CA ALA A 6 -7.18 -14.82 4.89
C ALA A 6 -8.69 -14.69 5.16
N GLY A 7 -9.15 -13.47 5.47
CA GLY A 7 -10.58 -13.17 5.59
C GLY A 7 -11.38 -13.36 4.30
N LEU A 8 -10.71 -13.28 3.14
CA LEU A 8 -11.27 -13.60 1.81
C LEU A 8 -11.02 -15.06 1.39
N HIS A 9 -10.55 -15.91 2.30
CA HIS A 9 -10.29 -17.33 2.07
C HIS A 9 -9.23 -17.64 1.00
N LEU A 10 -8.25 -16.76 0.82
CA LEU A 10 -7.11 -17.03 -0.06
C LEU A 10 -6.21 -18.11 0.57
N GLU A 11 -6.00 -19.22 -0.16
CA GLU A 11 -5.16 -20.33 0.29
C GLU A 11 -3.74 -19.88 0.66
N GLY A 12 -3.20 -20.44 1.75
CA GLY A 12 -1.84 -20.15 2.22
C GLY A 12 -1.65 -18.73 2.77
N THR A 13 -2.73 -18.08 3.20
CA THR A 13 -2.67 -16.83 3.98
C THR A 13 -3.14 -17.09 5.41
N VAL A 14 -2.59 -16.33 6.36
CA VAL A 14 -2.87 -16.49 7.80
C VAL A 14 -3.31 -15.16 8.36
N ASP A 15 -4.35 -15.18 9.18
CA ASP A 15 -4.77 -14.01 9.94
C ASP A 15 -3.97 -13.88 11.24
N SER A 16 -2.92 -13.07 11.21
CA SER A 16 -2.05 -12.82 12.36
C SER A 16 -2.51 -11.65 13.24
N ILE A 17 -3.50 -10.88 12.82
CA ILE A 17 -3.98 -9.68 13.54
C ILE A 17 -5.44 -9.78 13.96
N GLY A 18 -6.12 -10.90 13.70
CA GLY A 18 -7.49 -11.15 14.13
C GLY A 18 -8.50 -10.24 13.46
N VAL A 19 -8.41 -10.08 12.14
CA VAL A 19 -9.44 -9.43 11.31
C VAL A 19 -10.70 -10.31 11.24
N GLY A 20 -10.53 -11.63 11.18
CA GLY A 20 -11.62 -12.58 10.98
C GLY A 20 -12.06 -12.72 9.51
N SER A 21 -13.10 -13.53 9.28
CA SER A 21 -13.68 -13.73 7.95
C SER A 21 -14.36 -12.46 7.45
N SER A 22 -14.23 -12.17 6.15
CA SER A 22 -14.92 -11.06 5.52
C SER A 22 -16.44 -11.24 5.63
N PRO A 23 -17.19 -10.28 6.19
CA PRO A 23 -18.63 -10.46 6.42
C PRO A 23 -19.43 -10.52 5.12
N VAL A 24 -18.94 -9.88 4.04
CA VAL A 24 -19.63 -9.78 2.75
C VAL A 24 -18.73 -10.11 1.55
N GLY A 25 -17.51 -10.60 1.80
CA GLY A 25 -16.51 -10.88 0.77
C GLY A 25 -15.95 -9.64 0.07
N ARG A 26 -15.95 -8.48 0.74
CA ARG A 26 -15.50 -7.20 0.16
C ARG A 26 -14.63 -6.48 1.17
N GLU A 27 -13.36 -6.33 0.85
CA GLU A 27 -12.36 -5.74 1.74
C GLU A 27 -11.70 -4.52 1.12
N LEU A 28 -11.43 -3.50 1.96
CA LEU A 28 -10.71 -2.29 1.59
C LEU A 28 -9.52 -2.11 2.53
N LEU A 29 -8.33 -1.98 1.97
CA LEU A 29 -7.19 -1.39 2.65
C LEU A 29 -7.01 0.06 2.18
N PHE A 30 -7.32 1.00 3.06
CA PHE A 30 -6.98 2.41 2.86
C PHE A 30 -5.60 2.69 3.49
N LEU A 31 -4.58 2.86 2.65
CA LEU A 31 -3.23 3.18 3.08
C LEU A 31 -2.93 4.66 2.89
N ILE A 32 -2.67 5.34 4.01
CA ILE A 32 -2.20 6.73 4.05
C ILE A 32 -0.69 6.68 4.29
N ASP A 33 0.11 7.09 3.29
CA ASP A 33 1.56 7.08 3.42
C ASP A 33 2.02 8.05 4.53
N GLY A 34 3.07 7.66 5.27
CA GLY A 34 3.59 8.43 6.39
C GLY A 34 2.67 8.52 7.63
N PHE A 35 1.54 7.80 7.67
CA PHE A 35 0.58 7.87 8.78
C PHE A 35 0.74 6.70 9.76
N GLY A 36 1.22 7.00 10.97
CA GLY A 36 1.45 6.02 12.04
C GLY A 36 0.64 6.28 13.31
N ALA A 37 0.59 5.29 14.19
CA ALA A 37 -0.18 5.33 15.44
C ALA A 37 0.20 6.52 16.35
N ASP A 38 1.50 6.82 16.47
CA ASP A 38 1.98 7.94 17.31
C ASP A 38 1.51 9.30 16.78
N VAL A 39 1.47 9.44 15.46
CA VAL A 39 1.02 10.65 14.78
C VAL A 39 -0.48 10.83 14.94
N LEU A 40 -1.27 9.77 14.74
CA LEU A 40 -2.71 9.81 15.01
C LEU A 40 -3.00 10.14 16.48
N ALA A 41 -2.29 9.51 17.43
CA ALA A 41 -2.48 9.79 18.86
C ALA A 41 -2.20 11.28 19.19
N LYS A 42 -1.18 11.87 18.57
CA LYS A 42 -0.81 13.28 18.80
C LYS A 42 -1.76 14.27 18.14
N TYR A 43 -2.28 13.96 16.95
CA TYR A 43 -3.09 14.87 16.13
C TYR A 43 -4.55 14.41 16.00
N ALA A 44 -5.06 13.61 16.93
CA ALA A 44 -6.41 13.03 16.89
C ALA A 44 -7.51 14.10 16.79
N HIS A 45 -7.28 15.28 17.38
CA HIS A 45 -8.21 16.40 17.30
C HIS A 45 -8.38 16.95 15.87
N ASP A 46 -7.36 16.82 15.03
CA ASP A 46 -7.38 17.26 13.63
C ASP A 46 -7.90 16.18 12.67
N ALA A 47 -8.12 14.95 13.15
CA ALA A 47 -8.63 13.82 12.39
C ALA A 47 -9.65 12.99 13.21
N PRO A 48 -10.78 13.58 13.62
CA PRO A 48 -11.75 12.93 14.49
C PRO A 48 -12.38 11.67 13.87
N THR A 49 -12.59 11.62 12.56
CA THR A 49 -13.16 10.46 11.88
C THR A 49 -12.20 9.28 11.94
N LEU A 50 -10.95 9.47 11.51
CA LEU A 50 -9.91 8.46 11.56
C LEU A 50 -9.64 8.01 13.01
N ALA A 51 -9.58 8.95 13.96
CA ALA A 51 -9.40 8.63 15.38
C ALA A 51 -10.53 7.75 15.93
N SER A 52 -11.78 7.96 15.47
CA SER A 52 -12.93 7.15 15.89
C SER A 52 -12.93 5.73 15.32
N LEU A 53 -12.25 5.50 14.19
CA LEU A 53 -12.21 4.21 13.49
C LEU A 53 -11.13 3.26 14.02
N VAL A 54 -10.17 3.76 14.81
CA VAL A 54 -9.03 2.95 15.25
C VAL A 54 -9.39 2.03 16.41
N GLN A 55 -9.35 0.74 16.14
CA GLN A 55 -9.21 -0.30 17.16
C GLN A 55 -7.74 -0.36 17.63
N PRO A 56 -7.45 -0.77 18.87
CA PRO A 56 -6.12 -0.68 19.50
C PRO A 56 -5.10 -1.71 18.97
N ARG A 57 -4.94 -1.86 17.65
CA ARG A 57 -3.92 -2.71 17.04
C ARG A 57 -2.93 -1.88 16.25
N ILE A 58 -1.71 -1.80 16.79
CA ILE A 58 -0.57 -1.18 16.13
C ILE A 58 0.08 -2.20 15.20
N ILE A 59 0.18 -1.86 13.92
CA ILE A 59 0.91 -2.65 12.92
C ILE A 59 2.36 -2.18 12.90
N ARG A 60 3.31 -3.13 12.96
CA ARG A 60 4.74 -2.83 12.86
C ARG A 60 5.20 -2.85 11.40
N THR A 61 6.06 -1.92 11.04
CA THR A 61 6.74 -1.90 9.73
C THR A 61 7.97 -2.82 9.74
N SER A 62 8.41 -3.24 8.56
CA SER A 62 9.69 -3.92 8.39
C SER A 62 10.85 -2.91 8.37
N PHE A 63 12.07 -3.39 8.56
CA PHE A 63 13.27 -2.57 8.41
C PHE A 63 13.91 -2.77 7.02
N PRO A 64 14.34 -1.70 6.33
CA PRO A 64 14.18 -0.29 6.71
C PRO A 64 12.75 0.21 6.47
N SER A 65 12.27 1.14 7.29
CA SER A 65 10.91 1.69 7.26
C SER A 65 10.72 2.69 6.10
N THR A 66 10.91 2.22 4.87
CA THR A 66 10.70 3.00 3.63
C THR A 66 9.47 2.50 2.91
N THR A 67 8.81 3.38 2.14
CA THR A 67 7.65 3.02 1.29
C THR A 67 7.93 1.79 0.44
N SER A 68 9.08 1.73 -0.22
CA SER A 68 9.51 0.60 -1.07
C SER A 68 9.50 -0.74 -0.32
N THR A 69 10.15 -0.78 0.84
CA THR A 69 10.27 -1.98 1.67
C THR A 69 8.92 -2.36 2.28
N SER A 70 8.24 -1.41 2.91
CA SER A 70 6.99 -1.65 3.62
C SER A 70 5.89 -2.13 2.68
N LEU A 71 5.74 -1.50 1.51
CA LEU A 71 4.72 -1.91 0.53
C LEU A 71 5.03 -3.28 -0.05
N ALA A 72 6.29 -3.58 -0.35
CA ALA A 72 6.69 -4.92 -0.80
C ALA A 72 6.40 -5.99 0.26
N THR A 73 6.73 -5.73 1.52
CA THR A 73 6.40 -6.65 2.64
C THR A 73 4.89 -6.83 2.74
N LEU A 74 4.14 -5.74 2.65
CA LEU A 74 2.69 -5.73 2.77
C LEU A 74 2.03 -6.53 1.64
N THR A 75 2.47 -6.35 0.39
CA THR A 75 1.85 -6.96 -0.79
C THR A 75 2.34 -8.37 -1.10
N THR A 76 3.50 -8.78 -0.60
CA THR A 76 4.02 -10.15 -0.79
C THR A 76 3.79 -11.04 0.43
N GLY A 77 3.62 -10.44 1.62
CA GLY A 77 3.48 -11.15 2.88
C GLY A 77 4.78 -11.77 3.41
N VAL A 78 5.93 -11.47 2.80
CA VAL A 78 7.25 -11.96 3.24
C VAL A 78 8.16 -10.82 3.66
N MET A 79 9.23 -11.13 4.38
CA MET A 79 10.18 -10.12 4.89
C MET A 79 11.15 -9.61 3.80
N PRO A 80 11.83 -8.47 4.02
CA PRO A 80 12.66 -7.83 3.00
C PRO A 80 13.77 -8.69 2.38
N GLY A 81 14.38 -9.56 3.17
CA GLY A 81 15.39 -10.51 2.66
C GLY A 81 14.85 -11.46 1.58
N THR A 82 13.54 -11.71 1.55
CA THR A 82 12.91 -12.60 0.58
C THR A 82 12.42 -11.85 -0.65
N HIS A 83 11.79 -10.69 -0.48
CA HIS A 83 11.24 -9.93 -1.62
C HIS A 83 12.25 -8.99 -2.31
N GLY A 84 13.43 -8.75 -1.74
CA GLY A 84 14.52 -8.02 -2.42
C GLY A 84 14.37 -6.48 -2.48
N MET A 85 13.19 -5.94 -2.16
CA MET A 85 12.98 -4.49 -1.95
C MET A 85 13.58 -4.03 -0.62
N LEU A 86 14.85 -3.61 -0.63
CA LEU A 86 15.66 -3.33 0.58
C LEU A 86 15.85 -1.83 0.89
N GLY A 87 15.02 -0.95 0.31
CA GLY A 87 15.06 0.48 0.58
C GLY A 87 14.74 1.34 -0.64
N TYR A 88 15.01 2.63 -0.49
CA TYR A 88 14.78 3.65 -1.52
C TYR A 88 15.83 3.61 -2.65
N THR A 89 17.10 3.41 -2.30
CA THR A 89 18.20 3.28 -3.25
C THR A 89 19.01 2.03 -2.96
N VAL A 90 19.16 1.17 -3.97
CA VAL A 90 19.85 -0.12 -3.84
C VAL A 90 20.77 -0.33 -5.03
N ARG A 91 21.97 -0.87 -4.79
CA ARG A 91 22.90 -1.20 -5.87
C ARG A 91 22.33 -2.35 -6.70
N VAL A 92 22.26 -2.18 -8.03
CA VAL A 92 21.85 -3.24 -8.94
C VAL A 92 22.94 -4.32 -8.96
N PRO A 93 22.62 -5.59 -8.67
CA PRO A 93 23.62 -6.67 -8.68
C PRO A 93 24.28 -6.81 -10.05
N ARG A 94 25.59 -7.10 -10.07
CA ARG A 94 26.36 -7.39 -11.30
C ARG A 94 26.26 -6.31 -12.40
N SER A 95 26.10 -5.04 -12.01
CA SER A 95 25.84 -3.92 -12.92
C SER A 95 26.96 -2.89 -13.04
N SER A 96 28.17 -3.23 -12.55
CA SER A 96 29.29 -2.29 -12.46
C SER A 96 28.99 -1.01 -11.68
N GLY A 97 28.16 -1.08 -10.64
CA GLY A 97 27.93 0.04 -9.72
C GLY A 97 26.66 0.86 -9.96
N ARG A 98 25.78 0.46 -10.87
CA ARG A 98 24.47 1.13 -11.03
C ARG A 98 23.66 1.07 -9.75
N VAL A 99 22.92 2.14 -9.48
CA VAL A 99 22.00 2.26 -8.35
C VAL A 99 20.58 2.39 -8.89
N LEU A 100 19.67 1.58 -8.35
CA LEU A 100 18.25 1.68 -8.60
C LEU A 100 17.62 2.57 -7.53
N ASN A 101 16.92 3.62 -7.95
CA ASN A 101 15.97 4.33 -7.11
C ASN A 101 14.60 3.67 -7.30
N SER A 102 14.05 3.07 -6.24
CA SER A 102 12.83 2.27 -6.33
C SER A 102 11.60 3.07 -6.73
N LEU A 103 11.55 4.39 -6.50
CA LEU A 103 10.37 5.21 -6.81
C LEU A 103 10.47 5.93 -8.17
N LYS A 104 11.68 6.06 -8.74
CA LYS A 104 11.88 6.55 -10.12
C LYS A 104 11.94 5.41 -11.13
N TRP A 105 12.49 4.28 -10.70
CA TRP A 105 12.77 3.08 -11.47
C TRP A 105 13.72 3.27 -12.67
N ASP A 106 14.56 2.28 -12.93
CA ASP A 106 15.42 2.23 -14.11
C ASP A 106 14.86 1.14 -15.04
N GLU A 107 14.40 1.51 -16.23
CA GLU A 107 13.71 0.60 -17.17
C GLU A 107 14.56 -0.60 -17.59
N ARG A 108 15.89 -0.50 -17.49
CA ARG A 108 16.81 -1.62 -17.76
C ARG A 108 16.76 -2.70 -16.67
N VAL A 109 16.11 -2.44 -15.55
CA VAL A 109 15.89 -3.40 -14.46
C VAL A 109 14.46 -3.91 -14.57
N ASP A 110 14.32 -5.20 -14.90
CA ASP A 110 13.01 -5.84 -14.94
C ASP A 110 12.42 -5.93 -13.53
N PRO A 111 11.26 -5.29 -13.27
CA PRO A 111 10.55 -5.37 -11.98
C PRO A 111 10.25 -6.78 -11.49
N GLN A 112 9.95 -7.70 -12.39
CA GLN A 112 9.55 -9.07 -12.03
C GLN A 112 10.76 -9.94 -11.69
N ILE A 113 11.91 -9.68 -12.33
CA ILE A 113 13.18 -10.32 -11.93
C ILE A 113 13.66 -9.74 -10.61
N TRP A 114 13.51 -8.43 -10.41
CA TRP A 114 13.97 -7.75 -9.20
C TRP A 114 13.20 -8.20 -7.95
N GLN A 115 11.88 -8.29 -8.05
CA GLN A 115 10.97 -8.75 -6.99
C GLN A 115 10.26 -10.02 -7.50
N PRO A 116 10.81 -11.21 -7.25
CA PRO A 116 10.33 -12.45 -7.86
C PRO A 116 9.20 -13.14 -7.08
N VAL A 117 8.90 -12.69 -5.86
CA VAL A 117 7.85 -13.31 -5.03
C VAL A 117 6.48 -12.91 -5.58
N PRO A 118 5.57 -13.87 -5.89
CA PRO A 118 4.22 -13.54 -6.32
C PRO A 118 3.52 -12.63 -5.33
N THR A 119 2.91 -11.55 -5.82
CA THR A 119 2.16 -10.65 -4.96
C THR A 119 0.87 -11.36 -4.48
N LEU A 120 0.34 -10.93 -3.34
CA LEU A 120 -0.99 -11.33 -2.88
C LEU A 120 -2.08 -10.90 -3.86
N PHE A 121 -1.81 -9.89 -4.68
CA PHE A 121 -2.70 -9.45 -5.75
C PHE A 121 -2.73 -10.45 -6.91
N GLU A 122 -1.58 -10.95 -7.36
CA GLU A 122 -1.48 -12.03 -8.36
C GLU A 122 -2.18 -13.29 -7.84
N ARG A 123 -1.90 -13.67 -6.59
CA ARG A 123 -2.52 -14.83 -5.94
C ARG A 123 -4.04 -14.68 -5.80
N GLY A 124 -4.50 -13.51 -5.34
CA GLY A 124 -5.93 -13.21 -5.19
C GLY A 124 -6.67 -13.27 -6.52
N THR A 125 -6.13 -12.64 -7.55
CA THR A 125 -6.70 -12.67 -8.91
C THR A 125 -6.74 -14.09 -9.47
N ALA A 126 -5.69 -14.89 -9.28
CA ALA A 126 -5.66 -16.30 -9.69
C ALA A 126 -6.73 -17.14 -8.95
N ALA A 127 -7.07 -16.77 -7.72
CA ALA A 127 -8.13 -17.41 -6.92
C ALA A 127 -9.55 -16.84 -7.19
N GLY A 128 -9.71 -15.96 -8.18
CA GLY A 128 -11.01 -15.39 -8.54
C GLY A 128 -11.45 -14.18 -7.71
N ILE A 129 -10.58 -13.61 -6.88
CA ILE A 129 -10.84 -12.36 -6.15
C ILE A 129 -10.65 -11.18 -7.11
N THR A 130 -11.62 -10.28 -7.19
CA THR A 130 -11.44 -9.02 -7.93
C THR A 130 -10.52 -8.10 -7.15
N VAL A 131 -9.26 -7.97 -7.58
CA VAL A 131 -8.25 -7.12 -6.93
C VAL A 131 -8.10 -5.80 -7.67
N THR A 132 -8.25 -4.68 -6.97
CA THR A 132 -8.12 -3.33 -7.54
C THR A 132 -7.12 -2.48 -6.77
N HIS A 133 -6.24 -1.77 -7.48
CA HIS A 133 -5.31 -0.79 -6.94
C HIS A 133 -5.75 0.61 -7.39
N ILE A 134 -6.13 1.46 -6.45
CA ILE A 134 -6.60 2.82 -6.68
C ILE A 134 -5.58 3.79 -6.09
N ALA A 135 -4.97 4.60 -6.95
CA ALA A 135 -3.94 5.57 -6.59
C ALA A 135 -3.77 6.62 -7.69
N ALA A 136 -2.92 7.63 -7.46
CA ALA A 136 -2.64 8.69 -8.45
C ALA A 136 -2.20 8.10 -9.80
N LYS A 137 -2.70 8.67 -10.92
CA LYS A 137 -2.42 8.19 -12.29
C LYS A 137 -0.93 8.08 -12.60
N ARG A 138 -0.10 8.95 -12.01
CA ARG A 138 1.36 8.96 -12.20
C ARG A 138 2.07 7.68 -11.76
N TYR A 139 1.47 6.84 -10.91
CA TYR A 139 2.07 5.57 -10.50
C TYR A 139 1.68 4.38 -11.38
N GLU A 140 0.72 4.56 -12.28
CA GLU A 140 0.26 3.50 -13.19
C GLU A 140 1.40 3.05 -14.09
N GLY A 141 1.62 1.74 -14.18
CA GLY A 141 2.64 1.15 -15.06
C GLY A 141 4.10 1.41 -14.66
N THR A 142 4.37 2.20 -13.61
CA THR A 142 5.74 2.43 -13.13
C THR A 142 6.40 1.10 -12.75
N GLY A 143 7.72 1.04 -12.85
CA GLY A 143 8.45 -0.19 -12.50
C GLY A 143 8.24 -0.59 -11.04
N PHE A 144 8.06 0.36 -10.12
CA PHE A 144 7.68 0.05 -8.74
C PHE A 144 6.32 -0.63 -8.65
N THR A 145 5.30 -0.07 -9.31
CA THR A 145 3.95 -0.67 -9.34
C THR A 145 4.00 -2.07 -9.94
N ARG A 146 4.77 -2.26 -11.02
CA ARG A 146 5.04 -3.58 -11.61
C ARG A 146 5.89 -4.49 -10.72
N ALA A 147 6.63 -3.97 -9.74
CA ALA A 147 7.44 -4.77 -8.82
C ALA A 147 6.63 -5.27 -7.63
N VAL A 148 5.66 -4.52 -7.11
CA VAL A 148 5.01 -4.87 -5.83
C VAL A 148 3.48 -4.93 -5.87
N PHE A 149 2.84 -4.45 -6.94
CA PHE A 149 1.37 -4.40 -7.06
C PHE A 149 0.83 -5.14 -8.29
N ARG A 150 1.61 -6.05 -8.89
CA ARG A 150 1.17 -6.88 -10.03
C ARG A 150 -0.11 -7.65 -9.70
N GLY A 151 -0.92 -7.95 -10.71
CA GLY A 151 -2.14 -8.76 -10.55
C GLY A 151 -3.40 -7.97 -10.20
N ALA A 152 -3.29 -6.68 -9.84
CA ALA A 152 -4.43 -5.81 -9.63
C ALA A 152 -4.85 -5.07 -10.90
N GLN A 153 -6.15 -4.76 -11.01
CA GLN A 153 -6.64 -3.74 -11.94
C GLN A 153 -6.29 -2.36 -11.39
N TYR A 154 -5.50 -1.58 -12.12
CA TYR A 154 -5.17 -0.22 -11.72
C TYR A 154 -6.31 0.73 -12.08
N ARG A 155 -6.69 1.61 -11.15
CA ARG A 155 -7.65 2.69 -11.36
C ARG A 155 -7.01 4.00 -10.93
N GLY A 156 -6.57 4.77 -11.91
CA GLY A 156 -5.89 6.03 -11.67
C GLY A 156 -6.86 7.15 -11.28
N ALA A 157 -6.72 7.68 -10.07
CA ALA A 157 -7.55 8.75 -9.51
C ALA A 157 -6.68 9.82 -8.84
N ASN A 158 -6.87 11.09 -9.21
CA ASN A 158 -6.01 12.20 -8.75
C ASN A 158 -6.70 13.14 -7.76
N VAL A 159 -8.00 13.00 -7.56
CA VAL A 159 -8.81 13.85 -6.69
C VAL A 159 -9.72 12.99 -5.82
N THR A 160 -10.12 13.51 -4.67
CA THR A 160 -10.92 12.78 -3.66
C THR A 160 -12.22 12.21 -4.23
N THR A 161 -12.92 12.96 -5.08
CA THR A 161 -14.16 12.50 -5.73
C THR A 161 -13.95 11.25 -6.57
N ASP A 162 -12.85 11.20 -7.32
CA ASP A 162 -12.50 10.06 -8.16
C ASP A 162 -12.07 8.87 -7.31
N LEU A 163 -11.27 9.10 -6.26
CA LEU A 163 -10.87 8.06 -5.30
C LEU A 163 -12.09 7.37 -4.69
N ILE A 164 -13.09 8.14 -4.26
CA ILE A 164 -14.34 7.62 -3.71
C ILE A 164 -15.14 6.86 -4.78
N ALA A 165 -15.31 7.44 -5.96
CA ALA A 165 -16.10 6.84 -7.05
C ALA A 165 -15.51 5.49 -7.50
N GLU A 166 -14.20 5.43 -7.74
CA GLU A 166 -13.49 4.23 -8.14
C GLU A 166 -13.51 3.17 -7.03
N THR A 167 -13.35 3.57 -5.76
CA THR A 167 -13.43 2.64 -4.61
C THR A 167 -14.81 1.99 -4.53
N LYS A 168 -15.88 2.80 -4.63
CA LYS A 168 -17.25 2.28 -4.64
C LYS A 168 -17.51 1.36 -5.83
N ALA A 169 -16.98 1.68 -7.00
CA ALA A 169 -17.12 0.85 -8.19
C ALA A 169 -16.39 -0.50 -8.05
N ALA A 170 -15.17 -0.49 -7.52
CA ALA A 170 -14.34 -1.67 -7.34
C ALA A 170 -14.92 -2.66 -6.31
N LEU A 171 -15.58 -2.15 -5.26
CA LEU A 171 -16.24 -2.96 -4.23
C LEU A 171 -17.60 -3.55 -4.66
N LYS A 172 -18.11 -3.29 -5.88
CA LYS A 172 -19.41 -3.83 -6.31
C LYS A 172 -19.41 -5.37 -6.42
N LYS A 173 -18.31 -5.95 -6.91
CA LYS A 173 -18.16 -7.41 -7.08
C LYS A 173 -17.81 -8.08 -5.75
N SER A 174 -18.06 -9.39 -5.64
CA SER A 174 -17.63 -10.22 -4.51
C SER A 174 -17.19 -11.60 -5.05
N PRO A 175 -16.07 -12.18 -4.58
CA PRO A 175 -15.14 -11.58 -3.63
C PRO A 175 -14.33 -10.44 -4.26
N SER A 176 -14.07 -9.35 -3.51
CA SER A 176 -13.25 -8.22 -3.95
C SER A 176 -12.32 -7.70 -2.86
N PHE A 177 -11.15 -7.23 -3.30
CA PHE A 177 -10.18 -6.55 -2.47
C PHE A 177 -9.76 -5.25 -3.17
N VAL A 178 -9.82 -4.14 -2.44
CA VAL A 178 -9.38 -2.83 -2.91
C VAL A 178 -8.21 -2.34 -2.07
N TYR A 179 -7.15 -1.93 -2.74
CA TYR A 179 -6.05 -1.19 -2.16
C TYR A 179 -6.16 0.27 -2.61
N LEU A 180 -6.51 1.16 -1.69
CA LEU A 180 -6.61 2.60 -1.90
C LEU A 180 -5.39 3.26 -1.28
N TYR A 181 -4.66 4.06 -2.05
CA TYR A 181 -3.44 4.71 -1.59
C TYR A 181 -3.47 6.21 -1.81
N VAL A 182 -3.10 6.95 -0.76
CA VAL A 182 -2.88 8.40 -0.79
C VAL A 182 -1.53 8.74 -0.17
N ASN A 183 -0.85 9.73 -0.72
CA ASN A 183 0.52 10.10 -0.35
C ASN A 183 0.68 11.57 0.08
N ASP A 184 -0.43 12.31 0.15
CA ASP A 184 -0.45 13.74 0.42
C ASP A 184 0.12 14.08 1.80
N LEU A 185 -0.17 13.24 2.80
CA LEU A 185 0.30 13.42 4.17
C LEU A 185 1.83 13.27 4.29
N ASP A 186 2.38 12.19 3.73
CA ASP A 186 3.83 11.97 3.66
C ASP A 186 4.54 13.10 2.86
N SER A 187 3.94 13.49 1.74
CA SER A 187 4.48 14.57 0.89
C SER A 187 4.54 15.90 1.65
N ALA A 188 3.49 16.24 2.41
CA ALA A 188 3.47 17.44 3.24
C ALA A 188 4.47 17.34 4.40
N GLY A 189 4.62 16.15 5.00
CA GLY A 189 5.57 15.90 6.08
C GLY A 189 7.02 16.06 5.64
N HIS A 190 7.36 15.57 4.44
CA HIS A 190 8.69 15.74 3.85
C HIS A 190 8.98 17.20 3.46
N SER A 191 7.98 17.92 2.97
CA SER A 191 8.15 19.28 2.48
C SER A 191 8.23 20.31 3.62
N ASP A 192 7.38 20.19 4.64
CA ASP A 192 7.16 21.25 5.64
C ASP A 192 7.24 20.74 7.08
N GLY A 193 7.43 19.43 7.29
CA GLY A 193 7.49 18.81 8.61
C GLY A 193 6.13 18.35 9.15
N VAL A 194 6.17 17.29 9.95
CA VAL A 194 4.98 16.75 10.64
C VAL A 194 4.43 17.77 11.63
N GLY A 195 3.14 18.08 11.53
CA GLY A 195 2.46 19.07 12.38
C GLY A 195 2.51 20.51 11.88
N SER A 196 3.13 20.77 10.72
CA SER A 196 3.01 22.07 10.03
C SER A 196 1.57 22.32 9.55
N ASP A 197 1.23 23.59 9.26
CA ASP A 197 -0.10 23.96 8.75
C ASP A 197 -0.45 23.18 7.48
N LYS A 198 0.53 22.99 6.59
CA LYS A 198 0.35 22.21 5.35
C LYS A 198 0.10 20.73 5.64
N TRP A 199 0.81 20.15 6.59
CA TRP A 199 0.60 18.77 7.02
C TRP A 199 -0.76 18.57 7.68
N LEU A 200 -1.18 19.51 8.54
CA LEU A 200 -2.50 19.49 9.17
C LEU A 200 -3.63 19.68 8.15
N ALA A 201 -3.45 20.53 7.14
CA ALA A 201 -4.40 20.67 6.04
C ALA A 201 -4.54 19.37 5.23
N ALA A 202 -3.44 18.67 4.95
CA ALA A 202 -3.47 17.37 4.31
C ALA A 202 -4.20 16.32 5.17
N LEU A 203 -3.92 16.27 6.48
CA LEU A 203 -4.59 15.37 7.41
C LEU A 203 -6.12 15.61 7.42
N LYS A 204 -6.55 16.87 7.57
CA LYS A 204 -7.97 17.26 7.57
C LYS A 204 -8.68 17.00 6.25
N SER A 205 -7.95 17.01 5.14
CA SER A 205 -8.51 16.66 3.83
C SER A 205 -8.68 15.15 3.63
N ILE A 206 -7.94 14.34 4.38
CA ILE A 206 -7.98 12.87 4.33
C ILE A 206 -9.04 12.32 5.31
N ASP A 207 -9.19 12.96 6.48
CA ASP A 207 -10.21 12.65 7.49
C ASP A 207 -11.64 12.80 6.96
#